data_AF-A0A7J6WML6-F1
#
_entry.id   AF-A0A7J6WML6-F1
#
_cell.length_a   1.000
_cell.length_b   1.000
_cell.length_c   1.000
_cell.angle_alpha   90.00
_cell.angle_beta   90.00
_cell.angle_gamma   90.00
#
_symmetry.space_group_name_H-M   'P 1'
#
loop_
_entity.id
_entity.type
_entity.pdbx_description
1 polymer ?
#
loop_
_entity_poly.entity_id
_entity_poly.type
_entity_poly.pdbx_seq_one_letter_code
_entity_poly.pdbx_strand_id
1 'polypeptide(L)'
;MQIRVKHMISQGAMEQSSFSSGQRRYPTSNSDRILETHTENLLRMVSYCENDVDCRRLLQLVHFGEKFDPGKCSRTCDNCSKSSQFAEKDVTETANQLVELIRSAGQQYSSSHILEVYKGSMNQHVKKYKHDSLNLHGAGKHLVKGEASRILRHLVIEEVLAEEVKKSDLYGSVSSVLKVNESKARNLQCGGKKFII
;
A
#
# COMPACT_ATOMS: atom_id res chain seq x y z
N MET A 1 12.93 5.32 -3.41
CA MET A 1 11.52 5.50 -3.80
C MET A 1 11.36 5.74 -5.29
N GLN A 2 10.86 4.72 -6.01
CA GLN A 2 10.42 4.86 -7.41
C GLN A 2 8.98 4.34 -7.57
N ILE A 3 7.99 5.17 -7.25
CA ILE A 3 6.73 5.16 -8.01
C ILE A 3 6.83 6.37 -8.94
N ARG A 4 7.73 6.27 -9.92
CA ARG A 4 7.78 7.26 -11.01
C ARG A 4 6.41 7.27 -11.69
N VAL A 5 6.04 8.43 -12.24
CA VAL A 5 4.88 8.71 -13.11
C VAL A 5 4.49 7.55 -14.04
N LYS A 6 5.43 6.68 -14.47
CA LYS A 6 5.15 5.44 -15.21
C LYS A 6 4.05 4.56 -14.57
N HIS A 7 4.04 4.36 -13.24
CA HIS A 7 3.00 3.54 -12.60
C HIS A 7 1.62 4.22 -12.57
N MET A 8 1.56 5.56 -12.59
CA MET A 8 0.30 6.29 -12.72
C MET A 8 -0.26 6.27 -14.15
N ILE A 9 0.62 6.16 -15.15
CA ILE A 9 0.24 6.12 -16.57
C ILE A 9 -0.06 4.70 -17.06
N SER A 10 0.66 3.68 -16.58
CA SER A 10 0.55 2.30 -17.09
C SER A 10 -0.77 1.61 -16.76
N GLN A 11 -1.52 2.03 -15.74
CA GLN A 11 -2.88 1.50 -15.54
C GLN A 11 -3.91 2.11 -16.52
N GLY A 12 -3.54 3.13 -17.29
CA GLY A 12 -4.40 3.72 -18.34
C GLY A 12 -4.11 3.23 -19.75
N ALA A 13 -3.10 2.37 -19.95
CA ALA A 13 -2.68 1.94 -21.28
C ALA A 13 -2.18 0.49 -21.30
N MET A 14 -3.12 -0.48 -21.24
CA MET A 14 -2.86 -1.85 -21.69
C MET A 14 -4.05 -2.38 -22.51
N GLU A 15 -3.90 -2.23 -23.83
CA GLU A 15 -4.21 -3.20 -24.89
C GLU A 15 -5.67 -3.69 -25.07
N GLN A 16 -6.34 -3.01 -25.99
CA GLN A 16 -7.38 -3.61 -26.84
C GLN A 16 -6.73 -4.57 -27.85
N SER A 17 -7.36 -5.74 -28.03
CA SER A 17 -7.19 -6.72 -29.12
C SER A 17 -5.95 -7.65 -28.98
N SER A 18 -5.97 -8.96 -29.23
CA SER A 18 -6.95 -9.91 -29.75
C SER A 18 -6.53 -11.31 -29.30
N PHE A 19 -7.34 -12.06 -28.55
CA PHE A 19 -7.22 -13.53 -28.49
C PHE A 19 -8.59 -14.17 -28.31
N SER A 20 -8.95 -14.98 -29.29
CA SER A 20 -10.11 -15.84 -29.39
C SER A 20 -9.94 -17.06 -28.50
N SER A 21 -10.90 -17.31 -27.60
CA SER A 21 -11.53 -18.62 -27.32
C SER A 21 -12.53 -18.49 -26.16
N GLY A 22 -13.68 -19.14 -26.32
CA GLY A 22 -14.92 -18.90 -25.57
C GLY A 22 -14.82 -18.95 -24.04
N GLN A 23 -15.13 -17.82 -23.41
CA GLN A 23 -15.74 -17.78 -22.07
C GLN A 23 -16.92 -16.82 -22.10
N ARG A 24 -18.09 -17.28 -21.66
CA ARG A 24 -19.31 -16.47 -21.50
C ARG A 24 -19.01 -15.33 -20.53
N ARG A 25 -18.72 -14.13 -21.05
CA ARG A 25 -18.70 -12.89 -20.26
C ARG A 25 -20.14 -12.51 -19.97
N TYR A 26 -20.55 -12.64 -18.71
CA TYR A 26 -21.75 -11.97 -18.22
C TYR A 26 -21.60 -10.46 -18.47
N PRO A 27 -22.62 -9.76 -18.98
CA PRO A 27 -22.55 -8.32 -19.15
C PRO A 27 -22.43 -7.69 -17.76
N THR A 28 -21.28 -7.07 -17.47
CA THR A 28 -21.04 -6.28 -16.27
C THR A 28 -22.12 -5.20 -16.18
N SER A 29 -22.80 -5.08 -15.03
CA SER A 29 -23.85 -4.07 -14.88
C SER A 29 -23.23 -2.67 -14.97
N ASN A 30 -24.02 -1.68 -15.37
CA ASN A 30 -23.54 -0.28 -15.43
C ASN A 30 -23.02 0.20 -14.06
N SER A 31 -23.55 -0.34 -12.97
CA SER A 31 -23.11 -0.09 -11.60
C SER A 31 -21.68 -0.58 -11.34
N ASP A 32 -21.28 -1.72 -11.91
CA ASP A 32 -19.94 -2.30 -11.68
C ASP A 32 -18.85 -1.42 -12.32
N ARG A 33 -19.11 -0.91 -13.53
CA ARG A 33 -18.20 0.00 -14.24
C ARG A 33 -18.03 1.35 -13.54
N ILE A 34 -19.12 1.86 -12.96
CA ILE A 34 -19.10 3.09 -12.16
C ILE A 34 -18.26 2.87 -10.89
N LEU A 35 -18.46 1.76 -10.19
CA LEU A 35 -17.68 1.41 -9.00
C LEU A 35 -16.19 1.23 -9.30
N GLU A 36 -15.86 0.56 -10.40
CA GLU A 36 -14.48 0.38 -10.87
C GLU A 36 -13.82 1.75 -11.12
N THR A 37 -14.49 2.64 -11.86
CA THR A 37 -14.00 4.00 -12.13
C THR A 37 -13.79 4.81 -10.84
N HIS A 38 -14.71 4.74 -9.89
CA HIS A 38 -14.56 5.41 -8.59
C HIS A 38 -13.38 4.86 -7.78
N THR A 39 -13.20 3.54 -7.84
CA THR A 39 -12.07 2.86 -7.18
C THR A 39 -10.74 3.30 -7.78
N GLU A 40 -10.64 3.33 -9.11
CA GLU A 40 -9.45 3.86 -9.80
C GLU A 40 -9.13 5.31 -9.40
N ASN A 41 -10.15 6.18 -9.36
CA ASN A 41 -9.97 7.57 -8.96
C ASN A 41 -9.47 7.71 -7.51
N LEU A 42 -9.99 6.88 -6.61
CA LEU A 42 -9.51 6.81 -5.23
C LEU A 42 -8.04 6.37 -5.18
N LEU A 43 -7.68 5.31 -5.92
CA LEU A 43 -6.31 4.80 -5.97
C LEU A 43 -5.33 5.81 -6.58
N ARG A 44 -5.77 6.64 -7.53
CA ARG A 44 -4.98 7.78 -8.05
C ARG A 44 -4.70 8.81 -6.96
N MET A 45 -5.69 9.14 -6.12
CA MET A 45 -5.51 10.06 -4.99
C MET A 45 -4.58 9.47 -3.92
N VAL A 46 -4.70 8.18 -3.61
CA VAL A 46 -3.78 7.48 -2.71
C VAL A 46 -2.35 7.56 -3.25
N SER A 47 -2.15 7.25 -4.54
CA SER A 47 -0.85 7.35 -5.21
C SER A 47 -0.27 8.77 -5.14
N TYR A 48 -1.11 9.80 -5.30
CA TYR A 48 -0.68 11.19 -5.13
C TYR A 48 -0.16 11.45 -3.71
N CYS A 49 -0.89 11.02 -2.68
CA CYS A 49 -0.50 11.24 -1.28
C CYS A 49 0.80 10.50 -0.90
N GLU A 50 0.97 9.28 -1.42
CA GLU A 50 2.12 8.43 -1.07
C GLU A 50 3.39 8.76 -1.84
N ASN A 51 3.28 9.37 -3.02
CA ASN A 51 4.45 9.81 -3.78
C ASN A 51 5.15 10.95 -3.04
N ASP A 52 6.29 10.71 -2.40
CA ASP A 52 7.06 11.73 -1.69
C ASP A 52 8.27 12.25 -2.49
N VAL A 53 8.33 11.91 -3.78
CA VAL A 53 9.46 12.14 -4.69
C VAL A 53 9.13 13.20 -5.73
N ASP A 54 8.07 12.96 -6.51
CA ASP A 54 7.69 13.82 -7.62
C ASP A 54 7.08 15.12 -7.10
N CYS A 55 7.32 16.22 -7.82
CA CYS A 55 6.77 17.52 -7.47
C CYS A 55 5.24 17.45 -7.35
N ARG A 56 4.68 17.90 -6.21
CA ARG A 56 3.21 17.93 -6.02
C ARG A 56 2.47 18.68 -7.11
N ARG A 57 3.06 19.78 -7.59
CA ARG A 57 2.48 20.61 -8.66
C ARG A 57 2.50 19.88 -10.01
N LEU A 58 3.57 19.13 -10.30
CA LEU A 58 3.60 18.26 -11.48
C LEU A 58 2.47 17.22 -11.41
N LEU A 59 2.36 16.51 -10.29
CA LEU A 59 1.37 15.44 -10.13
C LEU A 59 -0.06 15.95 -10.27
N GLN A 60 -0.38 17.11 -9.67
CA GLN A 60 -1.68 17.76 -9.80
C GLN A 60 -1.98 18.17 -11.25
N LEU A 61 -1.03 18.82 -11.93
CA LEU A 61 -1.26 19.33 -13.28
C LEU A 61 -1.39 18.19 -14.31
N VAL A 62 -0.57 17.14 -14.18
CA VAL A 62 -0.69 15.95 -15.04
C VAL A 62 -2.04 15.27 -14.86
N HIS A 63 -2.60 15.24 -13.64
CA HIS A 63 -3.94 14.70 -13.40
C HIS A 63 -5.02 15.43 -14.22
N PHE A 64 -4.87 16.73 -14.46
CA PHE A 64 -5.76 17.54 -15.30
C PHE A 64 -5.34 17.62 -16.78
N GLY A 65 -4.36 16.81 -17.20
CA GLY A 65 -3.88 16.78 -18.59
C GLY A 65 -2.91 17.92 -18.94
N GLU A 66 -2.43 18.67 -17.94
CA GLU A 66 -1.47 19.75 -18.14
C GLU A 66 -0.01 19.26 -18.01
N LYS A 67 0.87 19.83 -18.84
CA LYS A 67 2.31 19.59 -18.76
C LYS A 67 2.95 20.62 -17.85
N PHE A 68 3.78 20.17 -16.92
CA PHE A 68 4.51 21.06 -16.01
C PHE A 68 5.97 20.65 -15.90
N ASP A 69 6.86 21.63 -15.78
CA ASP A 69 8.27 21.40 -15.49
C ASP A 69 8.50 21.52 -13.97
N PRO A 70 8.89 20.43 -13.27
CA PRO A 70 9.20 20.45 -11.84
C PRO A 70 10.23 21.51 -11.43
N GLY A 71 11.14 21.91 -12.33
CA GLY A 71 12.10 22.98 -12.10
C GLY A 71 11.42 24.32 -11.77
N LYS A 72 10.22 24.56 -12.30
CA LYS A 72 9.40 25.76 -12.05
C LYS A 72 8.63 25.71 -10.73
N CYS A 73 8.74 24.63 -9.95
CA CYS A 73 8.13 24.57 -8.62
C CYS A 73 8.84 25.50 -7.62
N SER A 74 10.12 25.85 -7.85
CA SER A 74 10.91 26.71 -6.97
C SER A 74 10.88 26.27 -5.49
N ARG A 75 10.85 24.95 -5.26
CA ARG A 75 10.81 24.32 -3.92
C ARG A 75 9.62 24.72 -3.03
N THR A 76 8.50 25.16 -3.62
CA THR A 76 7.30 25.59 -2.86
C THR A 76 6.35 24.46 -2.45
N CYS A 77 6.64 23.19 -2.76
CA CYS A 77 5.88 22.05 -2.27
C CYS A 77 6.73 21.17 -1.34
N ASP A 78 6.09 20.37 -0.49
CA ASP A 78 6.76 19.50 0.50
C ASP A 78 7.75 18.52 -0.15
N ASN A 79 7.45 17.99 -1.33
CA ASN A 79 8.36 17.07 -2.02
C ASN A 79 9.61 17.78 -2.55
N CYS A 80 9.46 18.97 -3.14
CA CYS A 80 10.61 19.73 -3.66
C CYS A 80 11.42 20.47 -2.56
N SER A 81 10.81 20.68 -1.39
CA SER A 81 11.50 21.28 -0.23
C SER A 81 12.34 20.27 0.54
N LYS A 82 11.98 18.97 0.49
CA LYS A 82 12.83 17.89 1.02
C LYS A 82 14.19 17.90 0.31
N SER A 83 15.28 17.91 1.09
CA SER A 83 16.67 17.83 0.59
C SER A 83 17.17 16.39 0.44
N SER A 84 16.30 15.41 0.61
CA SER A 84 16.65 14.00 0.73
C SER A 84 17.24 13.45 -0.57
N GLN A 85 18.43 12.86 -0.48
CA GLN A 85 18.89 11.91 -1.50
C GLN A 85 17.98 10.68 -1.42
N PHE A 86 17.27 10.41 -2.51
CA PHE A 86 16.43 9.22 -2.62
C PHE A 86 17.34 8.00 -2.82
N ALA A 87 17.70 7.33 -1.72
CA ALA A 87 18.34 6.02 -1.79
C ALA A 87 17.25 4.95 -1.87
N GLU A 88 17.38 4.04 -2.82
CA GLU A 88 16.63 2.78 -2.82
C GLU A 88 17.08 1.96 -1.60
N LYS A 89 16.11 1.53 -0.78
CA LYS A 89 16.36 0.73 0.41
C LYS A 89 15.71 -0.64 0.24
N ASP A 90 16.52 -1.68 0.35
CA ASP A 90 16.01 -3.05 0.47
C ASP A 90 15.35 -3.22 1.85
N VAL A 91 14.04 -3.47 1.84
CA VAL A 91 13.20 -3.67 3.02
C VAL A 91 12.56 -5.06 3.01
N THR A 92 13.13 -6.00 2.26
CA THR A 92 12.63 -7.38 2.14
C THR A 92 12.53 -8.07 3.51
N GLU A 93 13.50 -7.84 4.39
CA GLU A 93 13.45 -8.40 5.76
C GLU A 93 12.26 -7.88 6.56
N THR A 94 12.11 -6.55 6.63
CA THR A 94 10.97 -5.90 7.30
C THR A 94 9.63 -6.37 6.71
N ALA A 95 9.57 -6.49 5.39
CA ALA A 95 8.38 -6.98 4.70
C ALA A 95 8.03 -8.42 5.11
N ASN A 96 9.01 -9.32 5.14
CA ASN A 96 8.82 -10.70 5.60
C ASN A 96 8.39 -10.77 7.08
N GLN A 97 9.00 -9.96 7.94
CA GLN A 97 8.60 -9.87 9.35
C GLN A 97 7.15 -9.40 9.50
N LEU A 98 6.72 -8.37 8.74
CA LEU A 98 5.34 -7.89 8.80
C LEU A 98 4.33 -8.96 8.34
N VAL A 99 4.63 -9.69 7.26
CA VAL A 99 3.80 -10.81 6.79
C VAL A 99 3.69 -11.89 7.85
N GLU A 100 4.80 -12.28 8.47
CA GLU A 100 4.84 -13.31 9.52
C GLU A 100 4.10 -12.86 10.79
N LEU A 101 4.22 -11.58 11.15
CA LEU A 101 3.50 -11.02 12.29
C LEU A 101 1.99 -11.04 12.07
N ILE A 102 1.51 -10.68 10.87
CA ILE A 102 0.08 -10.71 10.54
C ILE A 102 -0.46 -12.14 10.62
N ARG A 103 0.32 -13.12 10.14
CA ARG A 103 0.01 -14.55 10.25
C ARG A 103 -0.07 -15.00 11.71
N SER A 104 0.95 -14.67 12.52
CA SER A 104 1.02 -15.01 13.94
C SER A 104 -0.09 -14.34 14.76
N ALA A 105 -0.51 -13.14 14.37
CA ALA A 105 -1.65 -12.44 14.95
C ALA A 105 -3.01 -12.95 14.43
N GLY A 106 -3.06 -14.01 13.64
CA GLY A 106 -4.32 -14.63 13.20
C GLY A 106 -5.10 -13.87 12.12
N GLN A 107 -4.52 -12.83 11.51
CA GLN A 107 -5.10 -12.12 10.36
C GLN A 107 -6.50 -11.52 10.61
N GLN A 108 -6.75 -11.01 11.82
CA GLN A 108 -8.05 -10.41 12.21
C GLN A 108 -7.92 -8.95 12.67
N TYR A 109 -6.78 -8.32 12.40
CA TYR A 109 -6.43 -7.03 12.97
C TYR A 109 -6.11 -5.99 11.90
N SER A 110 -6.38 -4.74 12.22
CA SER A 110 -6.11 -3.60 11.34
C SER A 110 -4.62 -3.32 11.20
N SER A 111 -4.26 -2.61 10.14
CA SER A 111 -2.90 -2.11 9.91
C SER A 111 -2.34 -1.35 11.11
N SER A 112 -3.15 -0.48 11.72
CA SER A 112 -2.77 0.28 12.93
C SER A 112 -2.38 -0.63 14.09
N HIS A 113 -3.17 -1.68 14.38
CA HIS A 113 -2.85 -2.61 15.47
C HIS A 113 -1.58 -3.39 15.19
N ILE A 114 -1.39 -3.87 13.96
CA ILE A 114 -0.18 -4.58 13.56
C ILE A 114 1.06 -3.69 13.71
N LEU A 115 0.97 -2.41 13.33
CA LEU A 115 2.06 -1.45 13.50
C LEU A 115 2.38 -1.19 14.96
N GLU A 116 1.38 -1.07 15.83
CA GLU A 116 1.58 -0.93 17.28
C GLU A 116 2.34 -2.14 17.85
N VAL A 117 1.95 -3.36 17.50
CA VAL A 117 2.65 -4.59 17.91
C VAL A 117 4.09 -4.59 17.38
N TYR A 118 4.28 -4.32 16.09
CA TYR A 118 5.60 -4.35 15.46
C TYR A 118 6.56 -3.28 16.00
N LYS A 119 6.05 -2.12 16.38
CA LYS A 119 6.83 -1.04 17.02
C LYS A 119 7.05 -1.27 18.52
N GLY A 120 6.46 -2.32 19.12
CA GLY A 120 6.68 -2.70 20.51
C GLY A 120 5.79 -1.97 21.51
N SER A 121 4.63 -1.48 21.07
CA SER A 121 3.66 -0.80 21.92
C SER A 121 3.15 -1.72 23.03
N MET A 122 2.92 -1.15 24.21
CA MET A 122 2.36 -1.84 25.39
C MET A 122 0.96 -1.33 25.73
N ASN A 123 0.23 -0.84 24.71
CA ASN A 123 -1.12 -0.33 24.88
C ASN A 123 -2.09 -1.42 25.34
N GLN A 124 -3.26 -1.01 25.81
CA GLN A 124 -4.27 -1.91 26.37
C GLN A 124 -4.70 -3.01 25.37
N HIS A 125 -4.83 -2.68 24.09
CA HIS A 125 -5.23 -3.64 23.07
C HIS A 125 -4.15 -4.70 22.82
N VAL A 126 -2.88 -4.31 22.72
CA VAL A 126 -1.77 -5.25 22.54
C VAL A 126 -1.73 -6.26 23.68
N LYS A 127 -1.82 -5.80 24.93
CA LYS A 127 -1.85 -6.67 26.12
C LYS A 127 -3.10 -7.54 26.18
N LYS A 128 -4.27 -6.96 25.88
CA LYS A 128 -5.56 -7.68 25.90
C LYS A 128 -5.54 -8.89 24.96
N TYR A 129 -4.93 -8.74 23.78
CA TYR A 129 -4.80 -9.83 22.80
C TYR A 129 -3.54 -10.68 22.98
N LYS A 130 -2.72 -10.41 24.01
CA LYS A 130 -1.43 -11.07 24.26
C LYS A 130 -0.49 -11.00 23.06
N HIS A 131 -0.54 -9.90 22.32
CA HIS A 131 0.35 -9.68 21.18
C HIS A 131 1.72 -9.11 21.61
N ASP A 132 1.87 -8.74 22.87
CA ASP A 132 3.15 -8.42 23.51
C ASP A 132 4.06 -9.64 23.68
N SER A 133 3.50 -10.86 23.68
CA SER A 133 4.28 -12.10 23.74
C SER A 133 4.64 -12.70 22.37
N LEU A 134 4.26 -12.05 21.26
CA LEU A 134 4.63 -12.52 19.93
C LEU A 134 6.11 -12.26 19.66
N ASN A 135 6.78 -13.20 18.95
CA ASN A 135 8.22 -13.12 18.65
C ASN A 135 8.63 -11.82 17.91
N LEU A 136 7.71 -11.24 17.14
CA LEU A 136 7.95 -10.03 16.35
C LEU A 136 7.44 -8.75 17.02
N HIS A 137 7.01 -8.83 18.28
CA HIS A 137 6.71 -7.64 19.07
C HIS A 137 7.99 -6.80 19.25
N GLY A 138 7.93 -5.53 18.86
CA GLY A 138 9.07 -4.62 18.97
C GLY A 138 10.19 -4.83 17.95
N ALA A 139 10.10 -5.81 17.04
CA ALA A 139 11.11 -6.05 16.01
C ALA A 139 11.37 -4.81 15.14
N GLY A 140 10.33 -4.03 14.85
CA GLY A 140 10.41 -2.78 14.09
C GLY A 140 10.77 -1.54 14.89
N LYS A 141 11.14 -1.65 16.18
CA LYS A 141 11.38 -0.48 17.05
C LYS A 141 12.46 0.47 16.52
N HIS A 142 13.49 -0.08 15.87
CA HIS A 142 14.61 0.65 15.27
C HIS A 142 14.24 1.47 14.02
N LEU A 143 13.12 1.16 13.35
CA LEU A 143 12.68 1.85 12.13
C LEU A 143 12.27 3.30 12.42
N VAL A 144 12.54 4.19 11.45
CA VAL A 144 12.19 5.61 11.56
C VAL A 144 10.66 5.75 11.58
N LYS A 145 10.17 6.86 12.17
CA LYS A 145 8.74 7.15 12.23
C LYS A 145 8.11 7.09 10.84
N GLY A 146 7.04 6.30 10.71
CA GLY A 146 6.30 6.13 9.45
C GLY A 146 6.89 5.09 8.50
N GLU A 147 8.12 4.63 8.70
CA GLU A 147 8.78 3.68 7.79
C GLU A 147 8.07 2.33 7.76
N ALA A 148 7.77 1.74 8.92
CA ALA A 148 7.01 0.48 9.01
C ALA A 148 5.62 0.61 8.36
N SER A 149 4.97 1.77 8.52
CA SER A 149 3.66 2.03 7.91
C SER A 149 3.74 2.10 6.38
N ARG A 150 4.79 2.73 5.84
CA ARG A 150 5.05 2.78 4.39
C ARG A 150 5.29 1.38 3.82
N ILE A 151 6.11 0.56 4.48
CA ILE A 151 6.39 -0.81 4.04
C ILE A 151 5.11 -1.65 4.07
N LEU A 152 4.33 -1.56 5.16
CA LEU A 152 3.06 -2.27 5.29
C LEU A 152 2.06 -1.88 4.20
N ARG A 153 1.96 -0.58 3.90
CA ARG A 153 1.10 -0.08 2.84
C ARG A 153 1.57 -0.51 1.45
N HIS A 154 2.88 -0.49 1.21
CA HIS A 154 3.45 -0.98 -0.05
C HIS A 154 3.16 -2.47 -0.27
N LEU A 155 3.15 -3.29 0.79
CA LEU A 155 2.73 -4.69 0.71
C LEU A 155 1.26 -4.86 0.30
N VAL A 156 0.38 -3.93 0.67
CA VAL A 156 -1.02 -3.93 0.23
C VAL A 156 -1.11 -3.58 -1.27
N ILE A 157 -0.34 -2.59 -1.73
CA ILE A 157 -0.33 -2.15 -3.14
C ILE A 157 0.20 -3.26 -4.06
N GLU A 158 1.23 -3.98 -3.64
CA GLU A 158 1.76 -5.14 -4.37
C GLU A 158 0.87 -6.39 -4.24
N GLU A 159 -0.25 -6.28 -3.52
CA GLU A 159 -1.24 -7.32 -3.21
C GLU A 159 -0.65 -8.54 -2.49
N VAL A 160 0.50 -8.36 -1.82
CA VAL A 160 1.04 -9.35 -0.86
C VAL A 160 0.13 -9.42 0.36
N LEU A 161 -0.44 -8.27 0.74
CA LEU A 161 -1.48 -8.16 1.74
C LEU A 161 -2.78 -7.70 1.08
N ALA A 162 -3.91 -8.20 1.58
CA ALA A 162 -5.24 -7.74 1.21
C ALA A 162 -5.91 -7.08 2.43
N GLU A 163 -6.65 -6.00 2.18
CA GLU A 163 -7.39 -5.27 3.20
C GLU A 163 -8.89 -5.64 3.07
N GLU A 164 -9.38 -6.46 3.99
CA GLU A 164 -10.79 -6.88 4.01
C GLU A 164 -11.61 -5.94 4.90
N VAL A 165 -12.65 -5.36 4.32
CA VAL A 165 -13.54 -4.44 5.01
C VAL A 165 -14.65 -5.21 5.72
N LYS A 166 -14.72 -5.09 7.04
CA LYS A 166 -15.80 -5.58 7.89
C LYS A 166 -16.70 -4.44 8.31
N LYS A 167 -18.00 -4.58 8.04
CA LYS A 167 -19.04 -3.67 8.50
C LYS A 167 -19.65 -4.24 9.77
N SER A 168 -19.75 -3.43 10.82
CA SER A 168 -20.51 -3.76 12.00
C SER A 168 -21.95 -3.29 11.83
N ASP A 169 -22.90 -4.21 11.93
CA ASP A 169 -24.33 -3.91 11.78
C ASP A 169 -24.86 -3.03 12.92
N LEU A 170 -24.20 -3.07 14.08
CA LEU A 170 -24.71 -2.44 15.30
C LEU A 170 -24.47 -0.92 15.37
N TYR A 171 -23.46 -0.41 14.66
CA TYR A 171 -23.08 1.02 14.69
C TYR A 171 -22.73 1.59 13.31
N GLY A 172 -22.86 0.81 12.23
CA GLY A 172 -22.40 1.20 10.90
C GLY A 172 -20.88 1.43 10.82
N SER A 173 -20.13 1.00 11.83
CA SER A 173 -18.68 1.18 11.86
C SER A 173 -18.03 0.26 10.83
N VAL A 174 -17.09 0.83 10.08
CA VAL A 174 -16.33 0.12 9.06
C VAL A 174 -14.93 -0.07 9.59
N SER A 175 -14.51 -1.32 9.71
CA SER A 175 -13.16 -1.69 10.12
C SER A 175 -12.50 -2.48 9.01
N SER A 176 -11.18 -2.37 8.88
CA SER A 176 -10.42 -3.19 7.96
C SER A 176 -9.52 -4.15 8.71
N VAL A 177 -9.36 -5.36 8.17
CA VAL A 177 -8.42 -6.36 8.67
C VAL A 177 -7.44 -6.74 7.57
N LEU A 178 -6.19 -6.99 7.94
CA LEU A 178 -5.19 -7.44 7.00
C LEU A 178 -5.22 -8.97 6.85
N LYS A 179 -5.19 -9.42 5.59
CA LYS A 179 -5.02 -10.82 5.18
C LYS A 179 -3.74 -10.96 4.37
N VAL A 180 -3.07 -12.09 4.52
CA VAL A 180 -1.91 -12.44 3.69
C VAL A 180 -2.40 -13.14 2.43
N ASN A 181 -1.95 -12.66 1.27
CA ASN A 181 -2.07 -13.40 0.03
C ASN A 181 -0.95 -14.45 -0.04
N GLU A 182 -1.26 -15.69 0.34
CA GLU A 182 -0.25 -16.76 0.47
C GLU A 182 0.52 -17.05 -0.83
N SER A 183 -0.08 -16.80 -1.99
CA SER A 183 0.61 -17.02 -3.27
C SER A 183 1.73 -16.00 -3.50
N LYS A 184 1.45 -14.71 -3.25
CA LYS A 184 2.44 -13.63 -3.39
C LYS A 184 3.40 -13.58 -2.22
N ALA A 185 2.95 -13.87 -1.00
CA ALA A 185 3.80 -13.95 0.18
C ALA A 185 4.87 -15.04 0.04
N ARG A 186 4.53 -16.21 -0.51
CA ARG A 186 5.53 -17.25 -0.81
C ARG A 186 6.60 -16.76 -1.79
N ASN A 187 6.23 -16.01 -2.83
CA ASN A 187 7.20 -15.46 -3.79
C ASN A 187 8.19 -14.48 -3.13
N LEU A 188 7.72 -13.71 -2.14
CA LEU A 188 8.57 -12.83 -1.31
C LEU A 188 9.53 -13.64 -0.43
N GLN A 189 9.03 -14.69 0.23
CA GLN A 189 9.79 -15.50 1.18
C GLN A 189 10.79 -16.46 0.51
N CYS A 190 10.50 -16.96 -0.69
CA CYS A 190 11.38 -17.83 -1.46
C CYS A 190 12.52 -17.10 -2.19
N GLY A 191 12.72 -15.81 -1.92
CA GLY A 191 13.81 -15.02 -2.51
C GLY A 191 13.60 -14.60 -3.97
N GLY A 192 12.40 -14.80 -4.52
CA GLY A 192 12.08 -14.50 -5.92
C GLY A 192 11.90 -13.01 -6.22
N LYS A 193 11.64 -12.17 -5.21
CA LYS A 193 11.43 -10.72 -5.37
C LYS A 193 12.02 -9.97 -4.18
N LYS A 194 12.97 -9.06 -4.45
CA LYS A 194 13.41 -8.06 -3.48
C LYS A 194 12.35 -6.97 -3.35
N PHE A 195 12.06 -6.57 -2.12
CA PHE A 195 11.17 -5.46 -1.81
C PHE A 195 12.03 -4.22 -1.60
N ILE A 196 12.06 -3.34 -2.61
CA ILE A 196 12.84 -2.11 -2.59
C ILE A 196 11.87 -0.93 -2.45
N ILE A 197 12.10 -0.08 -1.45
CA ILE A 197 11.38 1.20 -1.28
C ILE A 197 12.29 2.38 -1.55
#